data_AF-A0A2E9I598-F1
#
_entry.id   AF-A0A2E9I598-F1
#
_cell.length_a   1.000
_cell.length_b   1.000
_cell.length_c   1.000
_cell.angle_alpha   90.00
_cell.angle_beta   90.00
_cell.angle_gamma   90.00
#
_symmetry.space_group_name_H-M   'P 1'
#
loop_
_entity.id
_entity.type
_entity.pdbx_description
1 polymer ?
#
loop_
_entity_poly.entity_id
_entity_poly.type
_entity_poly.pdbx_seq_one_letter_code
_entity_poly.pdbx_strand_id
1 'polypeptide(L)'
;MIVQIAHLYATACLAVVFFQFALIVGAPLGRWTQGGQHLGRLPLSGRIVAAASVLVLLFQALAILSAAGFPGLGWPRWTGWAALAVSVISTVLNGVTPSAKERALWFPVVLVMAGMAAYVMTSTIV
;
A
#
# COMPACT_ATOMS: atom_id res chain seq x y z
N MET A 1 9.19 -19.02 5.85
CA MET A 1 7.86 -18.38 5.83
C MET A 1 7.95 -16.85 5.76
N ILE A 2 8.74 -16.17 6.61
CA ILE A 2 8.90 -14.70 6.61
C ILE A 2 9.20 -14.14 5.21
N VAL A 3 10.19 -14.71 4.52
CA VAL A 3 10.57 -14.29 3.16
C VAL A 3 9.39 -14.36 2.19
N GLN A 4 8.62 -15.45 2.18
CA GLN A 4 7.47 -15.60 1.29
C GLN A 4 6.37 -14.55 1.57
N ILE A 5 6.13 -14.25 2.85
CA ILE A 5 5.15 -13.23 3.25
C ILE A 5 5.63 -11.82 2.85
N ALA A 6 6.92 -11.53 2.98
CA ALA A 6 7.48 -10.26 2.49
C ALA A 6 7.35 -10.12 0.97
N HIS A 7 7.55 -11.19 0.20
CA HIS A 7 7.30 -11.19 -1.25
C HIS A 7 5.82 -11.01 -1.60
N LEU A 8 4.91 -11.65 -0.87
CA LEU A 8 3.47 -11.46 -1.02
C LEU A 8 3.08 -10.00 -0.76
N TYR A 9 3.58 -9.40 0.32
CA TYR A 9 3.38 -7.99 0.63
C TYR A 9 3.90 -7.07 -0.50
N ALA A 10 5.14 -7.31 -0.96
CA ALA A 10 5.72 -6.53 -2.05
C ALA A 10 4.94 -6.68 -3.37
N THR A 11 4.44 -7.88 -3.67
CA THR A 11 3.60 -8.15 -4.85
C THR A 11 2.25 -7.45 -4.72
N ALA A 12 1.66 -7.42 -3.53
CA ALA A 12 0.44 -6.66 -3.27
C ALA A 12 0.68 -5.15 -3.46
N CYS A 13 1.78 -4.59 -2.91
CA CYS A 13 2.18 -3.21 -3.19
C CYS A 13 2.31 -2.94 -4.71
N LEU A 14 2.93 -3.84 -5.46
CA LEU A 14 3.07 -3.72 -6.92
C LEU A 14 1.71 -3.74 -7.64
N ALA A 15 0.78 -4.60 -7.22
CA ALA A 15 -0.58 -4.60 -7.75
C ALA A 15 -1.30 -3.26 -7.48
N VAL A 16 -1.15 -2.69 -6.29
CA VAL A 16 -1.68 -1.35 -5.98
C VAL A 16 -0.98 -0.27 -6.82
N VAL A 17 0.32 -0.38 -7.06
CA VAL A 17 1.06 0.54 -7.96
C VAL A 17 0.48 0.53 -9.37
N PHE A 18 0.15 -0.64 -9.93
CA PHE A 18 -0.54 -0.71 -11.23
C PHE A 18 -1.90 -0.01 -11.22
N PHE A 19 -2.66 -0.13 -10.14
CA PHE A 19 -3.89 0.63 -9.96
C PHE A 19 -3.62 2.15 -9.93
N GLN A 20 -2.58 2.61 -9.22
CA GLN A 20 -2.20 4.03 -9.21
C GLN A 20 -1.78 4.53 -10.60
N PHE A 21 -1.04 3.74 -11.37
CA PHE A 21 -0.71 4.09 -12.75
C PHE A 21 -1.96 4.21 -13.62
N ALA A 22 -2.93 3.31 -13.49
CA ALA A 22 -4.20 3.40 -14.19
C ALA A 22 -4.93 4.73 -13.87
N LEU A 23 -4.90 5.18 -12.61
CA LEU A 23 -5.44 6.48 -12.21
C LEU A 23 -4.70 7.66 -12.85
N ILE A 24 -3.37 7.61 -12.87
CA ILE A 24 -2.50 8.68 -13.42
C ILE A 24 -2.76 8.86 -14.92
N VAL A 25 -2.88 7.76 -15.68
CA VAL A 25 -3.18 7.82 -17.13
C VAL A 25 -4.64 8.19 -17.43
N GLY A 26 -5.51 8.25 -16.40
CA GLY A 26 -6.88 8.70 -16.53
C GLY A 26 -7.89 7.59 -16.80
N ALA A 27 -7.68 6.40 -16.25
CA ALA A 27 -8.73 5.38 -16.19
C ALA A 27 -9.92 5.90 -15.35
N PRO A 28 -11.17 5.54 -15.70
CA PRO A 28 -12.38 6.00 -14.99
C PRO A 28 -12.63 5.20 -13.70
N LEU A 29 -11.64 5.18 -12.80
CA LEU A 29 -11.64 4.39 -11.57
C LEU A 29 -11.80 5.26 -10.31
N GLY A 30 -12.09 6.57 -10.45
CA GLY A 30 -12.17 7.49 -9.33
C GLY A 30 -13.19 7.08 -8.24
N ARG A 31 -14.28 6.38 -8.61
CA ARG A 31 -15.28 5.89 -7.65
C ARG A 31 -14.72 4.88 -6.63
N TRP A 32 -13.56 4.29 -6.94
CA TRP A 32 -12.89 3.27 -6.12
C TRP A 32 -11.73 3.84 -5.33
N THR A 33 -11.53 5.16 -5.26
CA THR A 33 -10.38 5.76 -4.57
C THR A 33 -10.71 7.18 -4.08
N GLN A 34 -9.88 7.75 -3.22
CA GLN A 34 -9.97 9.14 -2.79
C GLN A 34 -11.38 9.52 -2.28
N GLY A 35 -11.99 8.64 -1.48
CA GLY A 35 -13.33 8.86 -0.91
C GLY A 35 -14.47 8.67 -1.92
N GLY A 36 -14.20 8.21 -3.14
CA GLY A 36 -15.19 8.08 -4.21
C GLY A 36 -15.73 9.41 -4.73
N GLN A 37 -15.02 10.51 -4.49
CA GLN A 37 -15.47 11.88 -4.82
C GLN A 37 -15.65 12.12 -6.33
N HIS A 38 -14.94 11.37 -7.16
CA HIS A 38 -14.97 11.52 -8.62
C HIS A 38 -15.42 10.21 -9.27
N LEU A 39 -16.59 10.18 -9.89
CA LEU A 39 -17.14 8.93 -10.45
C LEU A 39 -16.35 8.39 -11.65
N GLY A 40 -15.70 9.28 -12.40
CA GLY A 40 -14.96 8.97 -13.64
C GLY A 40 -13.45 9.08 -13.47
N ARG A 41 -12.83 9.86 -14.35
CA ARG A 41 -11.37 10.13 -14.32
C ARG A 41 -11.04 11.10 -13.19
N LEU A 42 -9.89 10.90 -12.55
CA LEU A 42 -9.42 11.85 -11.55
C LEU A 42 -8.97 13.18 -12.19
N PRO A 43 -9.21 14.32 -11.52
CA PRO A 43 -8.61 15.60 -11.87
C PRO A 43 -7.09 15.56 -11.63
N LEU A 44 -6.38 16.58 -12.10
CA LEU A 44 -4.91 16.64 -12.01
C LEU A 44 -4.41 16.49 -10.56
N SER A 45 -5.06 17.14 -9.60
CA SER A 45 -4.72 17.02 -8.18
C SER A 45 -4.82 15.57 -7.68
N GLY A 46 -5.89 14.86 -8.05
CA GLY A 46 -6.05 13.45 -7.71
C GLY A 46 -4.98 12.54 -8.33
N ARG A 47 -4.51 12.87 -9.54
CA ARG A 47 -3.40 12.15 -10.20
C ARG A 47 -2.06 12.40 -9.53
N ILE A 48 -1.81 13.61 -9.04
CA ILE A 48 -0.60 13.93 -8.25
C ILE A 48 -0.58 13.13 -6.95
N VAL A 49 -1.72 13.04 -6.26
CA VAL A 49 -1.85 12.20 -5.06
C VAL A 49 -1.58 10.73 -5.40
N ALA A 50 -2.13 10.22 -6.51
CA ALA A 50 -1.86 8.85 -6.96
C ALA A 50 -0.36 8.62 -7.25
N ALA A 51 0.32 9.59 -7.88
CA ALA A 51 1.76 9.52 -8.13
C ALA A 51 2.58 9.51 -6.83
N ALA A 52 2.20 10.31 -5.84
CA ALA A 52 2.82 10.26 -4.51
C ALA A 52 2.59 8.90 -3.84
N SER A 53 1.39 8.32 -3.97
CA SER A 53 1.09 6.99 -3.44
C SER A 53 1.95 5.89 -4.07
N VAL A 54 2.31 5.98 -5.36
CA VAL A 54 3.26 5.05 -5.99
C VAL A 54 4.57 5.00 -5.23
N LEU A 55 5.16 6.17 -4.95
CA LEU A 55 6.43 6.25 -4.22
C LEU A 55 6.29 5.60 -2.84
N VAL A 56 5.24 5.96 -2.10
CA VAL A 56 4.99 5.40 -0.76
C VAL A 56 4.85 3.88 -0.79
N LEU A 57 4.17 3.30 -1.79
CA LEU A 57 4.04 1.85 -1.95
C LEU A 57 5.38 1.18 -2.28
N LEU A 58 6.21 1.80 -3.12
CA LEU A 58 7.54 1.28 -3.45
C LEU A 58 8.47 1.32 -2.23
N PHE A 59 8.49 2.42 -1.49
CA PHE A 59 9.26 2.54 -0.23
C PHE A 59 8.81 1.47 0.78
N GLN A 60 7.51 1.27 0.93
CA GLN A 60 6.97 0.22 1.80
C GLN A 60 7.41 -1.19 1.38
N ALA A 61 7.30 -1.53 0.09
CA ALA A 61 7.70 -2.84 -0.43
C ALA A 61 9.18 -3.12 -0.17
N LEU A 62 10.05 -2.15 -0.50
CA LEU A 62 11.50 -2.27 -0.31
C LEU A 62 11.87 -2.36 1.18
N ALA A 63 11.23 -1.58 2.04
CA ALA A 63 11.49 -1.63 3.49
C ALA A 63 11.12 -2.98 4.10
N ILE A 64 9.96 -3.56 3.74
CA ILE A 64 9.53 -4.88 4.24
C ILE A 64 10.38 -6.02 3.65
N LEU A 65 10.80 -5.93 2.39
CA LEU A 65 11.74 -6.89 1.80
C LEU A 65 13.12 -6.82 2.48
N SER A 66 13.61 -5.61 2.75
CA SER A 66 14.87 -5.41 3.47
C SER A 66 14.81 -5.98 4.89
N ALA A 67 13.69 -5.74 5.61
CA ALA A 67 13.43 -6.32 6.91
C ALA A 67 13.46 -7.86 6.92
N ALA A 68 13.04 -8.49 5.82
CA ALA A 68 13.07 -9.94 5.66
C ALA A 68 14.43 -10.50 5.19
N GLY A 69 15.46 -9.64 5.05
CA GLY A 69 16.81 -10.04 4.66
C GLY A 69 17.00 -10.25 3.15
N PHE A 70 16.19 -9.59 2.31
CA PHE A 70 16.34 -9.70 0.85
C PHE A 70 17.73 -9.15 0.41
N PRO A 71 18.50 -9.90 -0.41
CA PRO A 71 19.86 -9.51 -0.78
C PRO A 71 19.93 -8.15 -1.49
N GLY A 72 20.93 -7.35 -1.16
CA GLY A 72 21.12 -6.01 -1.75
C GLY A 72 20.24 -4.92 -1.14
N LEU A 73 19.30 -5.26 -0.23
CA LEU A 73 18.50 -4.30 0.52
C LEU A 73 19.00 -4.21 1.97
N GLY A 74 19.78 -3.16 2.27
CA GLY A 74 20.33 -2.87 3.60
C GLY A 74 19.67 -1.67 4.28
N TRP A 75 18.35 -1.54 4.17
CA TRP A 75 17.65 -0.37 4.68
C TRP A 75 17.62 -0.37 6.22
N PRO A 76 17.72 0.81 6.86
CA PRO A 76 17.58 0.92 8.29
C PRO A 76 16.26 0.32 8.78
N ARG A 77 16.31 -0.42 9.89
CA ARG A 77 15.16 -1.15 10.45
C ARG A 77 13.92 -0.28 10.68
N TRP A 78 14.10 0.98 11.05
CA TRP A 78 13.01 1.93 11.29
C TRP A 78 12.12 2.14 10.06
N THR A 79 12.65 1.94 8.85
CA THR A 79 11.88 2.06 7.60
C THR A 79 10.79 1.00 7.50
N GLY A 80 11.04 -0.22 7.99
CA GLY A 80 10.04 -1.28 8.04
C GLY A 80 8.92 -0.96 9.05
N TRP A 81 9.26 -0.34 10.18
CA TRP A 81 8.27 0.14 11.15
C TRP A 81 7.44 1.30 10.61
N ALA A 82 8.08 2.22 9.88
CA ALA A 82 7.37 3.28 9.16
C ALA A 82 6.41 2.69 8.11
N ALA A 83 6.85 1.66 7.36
CA ALA A 83 6.00 0.98 6.40
C ALA A 83 4.78 0.31 7.05
N LEU A 84 4.99 -0.38 8.17
CA LEU A 84 3.90 -0.94 8.96
C LEU A 84 2.94 0.15 9.45
N ALA A 85 3.45 1.25 9.99
CA ALA A 85 2.63 2.37 10.47
C ALA A 85 1.75 2.94 9.34
N VAL A 86 2.33 3.16 8.15
CA VAL A 86 1.59 3.62 6.96
C VAL A 86 0.52 2.61 6.53
N SER A 87 0.81 1.31 6.58
CA SER A 87 -0.17 0.26 6.27
C SER A 87 -1.34 0.23 7.25
N VAL A 88 -1.06 0.40 8.55
CA VAL A 88 -2.10 0.50 9.59
C VAL A 88 -2.94 1.76 9.41
N ILE A 89 -2.31 2.92 9.17
CA ILE A 89 -3.03 4.17 8.89
C ILE A 89 -3.91 3.98 7.65
N SER A 90 -3.36 3.39 6.58
CA SER A 90 -4.12 3.08 5.36
C SER A 90 -5.32 2.19 5.66
N THR A 91 -5.17 1.20 6.54
CA THR A 91 -6.27 0.33 6.99
C THR A 91 -7.37 1.11 7.68
N VAL A 92 -7.01 1.99 8.62
CA VAL A 92 -7.99 2.84 9.31
C VAL A 92 -8.71 3.75 8.31
N LEU A 93 -7.95 4.45 7.45
CA LEU A 93 -8.52 5.39 6.47
C LEU A 93 -9.45 4.69 5.46
N ASN A 94 -9.09 3.50 4.98
CA ASN A 94 -9.94 2.72 4.08
C ASN A 94 -11.13 2.06 4.80
N GLY A 95 -11.04 1.83 6.11
CA GLY A 95 -12.15 1.35 6.92
C GLY A 95 -13.20 2.43 7.21
N VAL A 96 -12.78 3.68 7.39
CA VAL A 96 -13.67 4.81 7.70
C VAL A 96 -14.04 5.65 6.48
N THR A 97 -13.54 5.33 5.28
CA THR A 97 -13.87 6.07 4.06
C THR A 97 -15.39 6.12 3.84
N PRO A 98 -15.99 7.27 3.46
CA PRO A 98 -17.42 7.36 3.15
C PRO A 98 -17.85 6.48 1.96
N SER A 99 -16.96 6.21 1.01
CA SER A 99 -17.29 5.41 -0.18
C SER A 99 -17.45 3.93 0.16
N ALA A 100 -18.68 3.41 0.04
CA ALA A 100 -18.95 1.99 0.26
C ALA A 100 -18.17 1.08 -0.71
N LYS A 101 -17.96 1.53 -1.96
CA LYS A 101 -17.19 0.79 -2.97
C LYS A 101 -15.71 0.74 -2.64
N GLU A 102 -15.15 1.87 -2.21
CA GLU A 102 -13.76 1.96 -1.78
C GLU A 102 -13.56 1.10 -0.52
N ARG A 103 -14.44 1.21 0.47
CA ARG A 103 -14.39 0.41 1.69
C ARG A 103 -14.48 -1.09 1.41
N ALA A 104 -15.41 -1.52 0.56
CA ALA A 104 -15.56 -2.95 0.23
C ALA A 104 -14.34 -3.53 -0.50
N LEU A 105 -13.64 -2.73 -1.30
CA LEU A 105 -12.45 -3.17 -2.05
C LEU A 105 -11.17 -3.04 -1.22
N TRP A 106 -10.89 -1.84 -0.73
CA TRP A 106 -9.58 -1.51 -0.21
C TRP A 106 -9.39 -1.90 1.24
N PHE A 107 -10.40 -1.73 2.11
CA PHE A 107 -10.28 -2.11 3.51
C PHE A 107 -9.76 -3.54 3.71
N PRO A 108 -10.35 -4.60 3.10
CA PRO A 108 -9.82 -5.95 3.26
C PRO A 108 -8.41 -6.11 2.68
N VAL A 109 -8.11 -5.47 1.54
CA VAL A 109 -6.79 -5.52 0.91
C VAL A 109 -5.71 -4.92 1.82
N VAL A 110 -5.92 -3.69 2.29
CA VAL A 110 -4.92 -3.02 3.13
C VAL A 110 -4.83 -3.63 4.52
N LEU A 111 -5.92 -4.20 5.05
CA LEU A 111 -5.90 -4.96 6.31
C LEU A 111 -5.01 -6.20 6.20
N VAL A 112 -5.15 -6.97 5.12
CA VAL A 112 -4.29 -8.14 4.87
C VAL A 112 -2.84 -7.71 4.69
N MET A 113 -2.59 -6.65 3.92
CA MET A 113 -1.23 -6.10 3.76
C MET A 113 -0.63 -5.65 5.09
N ALA A 114 -1.40 -4.96 5.94
CA ALA A 114 -0.96 -4.56 7.27
C ALA A 114 -0.63 -5.77 8.15
N GLY A 115 -1.44 -6.84 8.09
CA GLY A 115 -1.16 -8.11 8.77
C GLY A 115 0.14 -8.77 8.29
N MET A 116 0.39 -8.78 6.98
CA MET A 116 1.65 -9.30 6.42
C MET A 116 2.86 -8.49 6.88
N ALA A 117 2.78 -7.15 6.81
CA ALA A 117 3.85 -6.27 7.30
C ALA A 117 4.09 -6.47 8.79
N ALA A 118 3.02 -6.56 9.60
CA ALA A 118 3.12 -6.79 11.04
C ALA A 118 3.83 -8.11 11.33
N TYR A 119 3.43 -9.19 10.67
CA TYR A 119 4.05 -10.51 10.82
C TYR A 119 5.53 -10.48 10.48
N VAL A 120 5.91 -9.88 9.34
CA VAL A 120 7.33 -9.78 8.95
C VAL A 120 8.11 -8.99 9.99
N MET A 121 7.59 -7.82 10.39
CA MET A 121 8.28 -6.92 11.31
C MET A 121 8.47 -7.54 12.69
N THR A 122 7.46 -8.18 13.26
CA THR A 122 7.57 -8.80 14.59
C THR A 122 8.40 -10.07 14.59
N SER A 123 8.36 -10.86 13.50
CA SER A 123 9.11 -12.12 13.40
C SER A 123 10.60 -11.93 13.11
N THR A 124 11.04 -10.70 12.83
CA THR A 124 12.44 -10.32 12.53
C THR A 124 13.04 -9.44 13.62
N ILE A 125 12.51 -9.52 14.85
CA ILE A 125 13.03 -8.80 16.04
C ILE A 125 14.15 -9.58 16.75
N VAL A 126 14.30 -10.88 16.45
CA VAL A 126 15.28 -11.77 17.08
C VAL A 126 16.71 -11.47 16.64
#